data_AF-A0A7C9AJE3-F1
#
_entry.id   AF-A0A7C9AJE3-F1
#
_cell.length_a   1.000
_cell.length_b   1.000
_cell.length_c   1.000
_cell.angle_alpha   90.00
_cell.angle_beta   90.00
_cell.angle_gamma   90.00
#
_symmetry.space_group_name_H-M   'P 1'
#
loop_
_entity.id
_entity.type
_entity.pdbx_description
1 polymer ?
#
loop_
_entity_poly.entity_id
_entity_poly.type
_entity_poly.pdbx_seq_one_letter_code
_entity_poly.pdbx_strand_id
1 'polypeptide(L)'
;MKLLHWPRYSMIGAAKNGFLSRNLVTASLAASQLKLHGEEFVLKLLNRRWALDIPDSKVHQIMFSRKQTQPSDGMFGNIIFSIEKCPTLGDVAMGERCKDNSFYIVRDDLLHPLVNGNKPRKLDALLPIIEDCSGTDVTNLKDGMKKVVIINEGAGDAVALLGVIRLVHYLSQSHVLGKERPYNFVIDAGTGTTAIGFALGAQMLGLPWKVTSVMLADTVDWYKAQEQKLISDFKKYYASDIMDSLLEDELVEWVYRTSPRKFGKVLDGELKACQQVANQTGVLVDPIYTLAAWELAVHLSQRELKEGRRVVMLHTGGTLGMFGLAQRFKSYFSTLKDHQPSNFL
;
A
#
# COMPACT_ATOMS: atom_id res chain seq x y z
N MET A 1 27.61 -4.27 12.70
CA MET A 1 27.48 -5.63 13.27
C MET A 1 25.99 -5.93 13.33
N LYS A 2 25.51 -6.98 12.63
CA LYS A 2 24.08 -7.33 12.53
C LYS A 2 23.52 -7.57 13.93
N LEU A 3 22.44 -6.87 14.31
CA LEU A 3 21.69 -7.12 15.53
C LEU A 3 20.94 -8.45 15.39
N LEU A 4 21.65 -9.54 15.64
CA LEU A 4 21.10 -10.87 15.88
C LEU A 4 21.20 -11.12 17.38
N HIS A 5 20.20 -10.68 18.14
CA HIS A 5 19.73 -11.35 19.34
C HIS A 5 18.43 -10.69 19.79
N TRP A 6 17.32 -11.27 19.36
CA TRP A 6 15.99 -10.97 19.88
C TRP A 6 15.80 -11.72 21.21
N PRO A 7 15.28 -11.09 22.27
CA PRO A 7 14.94 -11.79 23.50
C PRO A 7 13.83 -12.81 23.21
N ARG A 8 14.08 -14.11 23.48
CA ARG A 8 13.09 -15.20 23.37
C ARG A 8 11.91 -15.09 24.35
N TYR A 9 11.77 -13.99 25.09
CA TYR A 9 10.77 -13.80 26.13
C TYR A 9 9.58 -12.98 25.63
N SER A 10 8.76 -13.64 24.81
CA SER A 10 7.29 -13.44 24.73
C SER A 10 6.57 -14.52 23.89
N MET A 11 7.28 -15.55 23.39
CA MET A 11 6.67 -16.67 22.65
C MET A 11 6.26 -17.89 23.51
N ILE A 12 6.35 -17.80 24.84
CA ILE A 12 5.88 -18.89 25.72
C ILE A 12 4.41 -18.62 26.06
N GLY A 13 3.54 -18.92 25.11
CA GLY A 13 2.10 -18.79 25.27
C GLY A 13 1.27 -19.44 24.17
N ALA A 14 1.82 -20.37 23.39
CA ALA A 14 1.05 -21.11 22.38
C ALA A 14 1.78 -22.39 21.95
N ALA A 15 1.97 -23.34 22.86
CA ALA A 15 2.40 -24.69 22.47
C ALA A 15 1.79 -25.70 23.44
N LYS A 16 0.58 -26.17 23.12
CA LYS A 16 0.05 -27.50 23.45
C LYS A 16 -1.35 -27.65 22.87
N ASN A 17 -1.42 -28.36 21.73
CA ASN A 17 -2.32 -29.50 21.49
C ASN A 17 -2.26 -29.84 19.99
N GLY A 18 -1.77 -31.04 19.69
CA GLY A 18 -1.59 -31.53 18.33
C GLY A 18 -2.86 -32.15 17.77
N PHE A 19 -2.90 -32.30 16.45
CA PHE A 19 -3.72 -33.32 15.78
C PHE A 19 -3.06 -33.72 14.46
N LEU A 20 -2.78 -35.03 14.34
CA LEU A 20 -2.43 -35.71 13.10
C LEU A 20 -3.69 -36.40 12.58
N SER A 21 -4.10 -36.10 11.33
CA SER A 21 -4.68 -37.12 10.45
C SER A 21 -4.53 -36.68 9.00
N ARG A 22 -3.69 -37.40 8.25
CA ARG A 22 -3.60 -37.28 6.79
C ARG A 22 -4.84 -37.92 6.18
N ASN A 23 -5.68 -37.13 5.51
CA ASN A 23 -6.64 -37.62 4.52
C ASN A 23 -6.36 -36.93 3.19
N LEU A 24 -6.43 -37.68 2.10
CA LEU A 24 -6.32 -37.20 0.73
C LEU A 24 -7.44 -36.20 0.46
N VAL A 25 -7.07 -34.92 0.34
CA VAL A 25 -7.98 -33.80 0.16
C VAL A 25 -8.06 -33.46 -1.33
N THR A 26 -9.26 -33.39 -1.90
CA THR A 26 -9.49 -32.88 -3.25
C THR A 26 -9.06 -31.41 -3.34
N ALA A 27 -8.61 -30.93 -4.51
CA ALA A 27 -7.99 -29.60 -4.66
C ALA A 27 -8.82 -28.43 -4.08
N SER A 28 -10.16 -28.51 -4.13
CA SER A 28 -11.06 -27.50 -3.55
C SER A 28 -11.06 -27.50 -2.01
N LEU A 29 -11.13 -28.68 -1.39
CA LEU A 29 -11.04 -28.81 0.06
C LEU A 29 -9.63 -28.41 0.56
N ALA A 30 -8.57 -28.69 -0.21
CA ALA A 30 -7.20 -28.32 0.14
C ALA A 30 -7.01 -26.80 0.12
N ALA A 31 -7.54 -26.11 -0.90
CA ALA A 31 -7.54 -24.66 -0.98
C ALA A 31 -8.33 -24.02 0.18
N SER A 32 -9.47 -24.60 0.58
CA SER A 32 -10.25 -24.11 1.72
C SER A 32 -9.52 -24.26 3.06
N GLN A 33 -8.81 -25.37 3.27
CA GLN A 33 -8.00 -25.61 4.48
C GLN A 33 -6.77 -24.71 4.52
N LEU A 34 -6.11 -24.48 3.39
CA LEU A 34 -4.98 -23.53 3.27
C LEU A 34 -5.42 -22.09 3.60
N LYS A 35 -6.61 -21.66 3.12
CA LYS A 35 -7.19 -20.36 3.48
C LYS A 35 -7.45 -20.21 4.97
N LEU A 36 -8.03 -21.23 5.61
CA LEU A 36 -8.30 -21.23 7.06
C LEU A 36 -7.01 -21.16 7.88
N HIS A 37 -5.97 -21.91 7.50
CA HIS A 37 -4.66 -21.83 8.16
C HIS A 37 -3.97 -20.48 7.96
N GLY A 38 -4.09 -19.88 6.78
CA GLY A 38 -3.55 -18.56 6.48
C GLY A 38 -4.18 -17.45 7.31
N GLU A 39 -5.51 -17.46 7.44
CA GLU A 39 -6.25 -16.48 8.24
C GLU A 39 -5.92 -16.62 9.75
N GLU A 40 -5.90 -17.83 10.28
CA GLU A 40 -5.52 -18.08 11.67
C GLU A 40 -4.09 -17.59 11.96
N PHE A 41 -3.17 -17.83 11.02
CA PHE A 41 -1.79 -17.35 11.11
C PHE A 41 -1.72 -15.81 11.11
N VAL A 42 -2.44 -15.15 10.20
CA VAL A 42 -2.52 -13.68 10.16
C VAL A 42 -3.08 -13.13 11.47
N LEU A 43 -4.14 -13.71 12.02
CA LEU A 43 -4.72 -13.27 13.30
C LEU A 43 -3.72 -13.41 14.45
N LYS A 44 -2.98 -14.52 14.53
CA LYS A 44 -1.90 -14.70 15.51
C LYS A 44 -0.77 -13.69 15.32
N LEU A 45 -0.38 -13.43 14.07
CA LEU A 45 0.67 -12.47 13.73
C LEU A 45 0.28 -11.03 14.11
N LEU A 46 -1.01 -10.69 13.95
CA LEU A 46 -1.54 -9.36 14.22
C LEU A 46 -1.96 -9.15 15.68
N ASN A 47 -2.07 -10.21 16.48
CA ASN A 47 -2.37 -10.15 17.91
C ASN A 47 -1.16 -9.67 18.73
N ARG A 48 -0.92 -8.36 18.68
CA ARG A 48 0.19 -7.67 19.35
C ARG A 48 -0.13 -6.20 19.60
N ARG A 49 0.77 -5.52 20.31
CA ARG A 49 0.74 -4.06 20.48
C ARG A 49 1.09 -3.36 19.17
N TRP A 50 0.39 -2.27 18.88
CA TRP A 50 0.53 -1.45 17.68
C TRP A 50 0.69 0.03 18.06
N ALA A 51 1.35 0.82 17.23
CA ALA A 51 1.47 2.27 17.44
C ALA A 51 0.22 3.02 16.97
N LEU A 52 -0.42 2.54 15.90
CA LEU A 52 -1.71 3.04 15.43
C LEU A 52 -2.83 2.30 16.16
N ASP A 53 -3.74 3.06 16.77
CA ASP A 53 -4.88 2.50 17.51
C ASP A 53 -5.77 1.62 16.61
N ILE A 54 -6.08 2.12 15.42
CA ILE A 54 -6.90 1.44 14.42
C ILE A 54 -6.16 1.34 13.08
N PRO A 55 -6.32 0.23 12.34
CA PRO A 55 -5.65 0.04 11.05
C PRO A 55 -6.37 0.68 9.87
N ASP A 56 -7.44 1.43 10.13
CA ASP A 56 -8.39 1.85 9.13
C ASP A 56 -7.80 2.80 8.08
N SER A 57 -8.53 2.93 6.98
CA SER A 57 -8.27 3.95 5.97
C SER A 57 -9.56 4.23 5.26
N LYS A 58 -9.78 5.52 4.96
CA LYS A 58 -10.90 5.92 4.11
C LYS A 58 -10.70 5.36 2.71
N VAL A 59 -11.80 4.91 2.11
CA VAL A 59 -11.83 4.46 0.73
C VAL A 59 -12.79 5.37 -0.03
N HIS A 60 -12.30 6.05 -1.05
CA HIS A 60 -13.15 6.84 -1.95
C HIS A 60 -13.19 6.17 -3.32
N GLN A 61 -14.12 6.57 -4.18
CA GLN A 61 -14.16 6.14 -5.58
C GLN A 61 -13.91 7.34 -6.48
N ILE A 62 -12.98 7.18 -7.42
CA ILE A 62 -12.70 8.15 -8.47
C ILE A 62 -13.40 7.69 -9.73
N MET A 63 -14.24 8.55 -10.28
CA MET A 63 -14.89 8.34 -11.58
C MET A 63 -14.22 9.25 -12.60
N PHE A 64 -14.13 8.79 -13.84
CA PHE A 64 -13.56 9.59 -14.91
C PHE A 64 -14.21 9.37 -16.27
N SER A 65 -14.25 10.44 -17.06
CA SER A 65 -14.79 10.44 -18.42
C SER A 65 -13.86 11.15 -19.39
N ARG A 66 -13.94 10.78 -20.68
CA ARG A 66 -13.13 11.39 -21.74
C ARG A 66 -13.97 12.42 -22.51
N LYS A 67 -13.46 13.64 -22.66
CA LYS A 67 -14.08 14.67 -23.52
C LYS A 67 -13.97 14.25 -24.99
N GLN A 68 -15.02 14.51 -25.78
CA GLN A 68 -15.05 14.24 -27.23
C GLN A 68 -14.32 15.31 -28.07
N THR A 69 -13.92 16.43 -27.46
CA THR A 69 -13.24 17.55 -28.15
C THR A 69 -11.76 17.26 -28.41
N GLN A 70 -11.16 18.00 -29.35
CA GLN A 70 -9.73 17.97 -29.72
C GLN A 70 -8.80 17.80 -28.51
N PRO A 71 -7.69 17.05 -28.64
CA PRO A 71 -6.78 16.79 -27.53
C PRO A 71 -6.27 18.10 -26.93
N SER A 72 -6.66 18.38 -25.68
CA SER A 72 -6.07 19.50 -24.95
C SER A 72 -4.70 19.09 -24.44
N ASP A 73 -3.78 20.06 -24.41
CA ASP A 73 -2.40 19.88 -23.99
C ASP A 73 -2.27 19.32 -22.56
N GLY A 74 -1.43 18.30 -22.37
CA GLY A 74 -1.11 17.71 -21.05
C GLY A 74 -1.60 16.27 -20.79
N MET A 75 -0.97 15.63 -19.80
CA MET A 75 -1.10 14.21 -19.43
C MET A 75 -2.55 13.69 -19.27
N PHE A 76 -3.43 14.50 -18.68
CA PHE A 76 -4.86 14.18 -18.49
C PHE A 76 -5.79 15.14 -19.21
N GLY A 77 -5.32 15.84 -20.25
CA GLY A 77 -6.06 16.95 -20.85
C GLY A 77 -7.50 16.60 -21.25
N ASN A 78 -7.71 15.39 -21.78
CA ASN A 78 -9.04 14.95 -22.22
C ASN A 78 -9.85 14.23 -21.14
N ILE A 79 -9.35 14.13 -19.91
CA ILE A 79 -9.99 13.36 -18.84
C ILE A 79 -10.54 14.32 -17.78
N ILE A 80 -11.79 14.11 -17.38
CA ILE A 80 -12.40 14.79 -16.23
C ILE A 80 -12.57 13.77 -15.12
N PHE A 81 -12.10 14.11 -13.93
CA PHE A 81 -12.26 13.32 -12.72
C PHE A 81 -13.40 13.87 -11.85
N SER A 82 -14.08 12.98 -11.15
CA SER A 82 -14.96 13.29 -10.02
C SER A 82 -14.73 12.27 -8.90
N ILE A 83 -15.24 12.58 -7.71
CA ILE A 83 -15.03 11.74 -6.51
C ILE A 83 -16.34 11.46 -5.79
N GLU A 84 -16.54 10.20 -5.45
CA GLU A 84 -17.52 9.75 -4.46
C GLU A 84 -16.77 9.42 -3.16
N LYS A 85 -17.11 10.12 -2.08
CA LYS A 85 -16.39 10.02 -0.80
C LYS A 85 -16.89 8.86 0.06
N CYS A 86 -18.13 8.43 -0.14
CA CYS A 86 -18.75 7.34 0.60
C CYS A 86 -19.33 6.31 -0.38
N PRO A 87 -18.48 5.63 -1.18
CA PRO A 87 -18.97 4.66 -2.13
C PRO A 87 -19.61 3.47 -1.42
N THR A 88 -20.54 2.79 -2.08
CA THR A 88 -21.03 1.49 -1.63
C THR A 88 -19.88 0.48 -1.71
N LEU A 89 -19.62 -0.17 -0.59
CA LEU A 89 -18.46 -1.02 -0.35
C LEU A 89 -18.87 -2.41 0.14
N GLY A 90 -17.91 -3.32 0.20
CA GLY A 90 -18.11 -4.67 0.70
C GLY A 90 -18.93 -5.58 -0.23
N ASP A 91 -19.39 -6.70 0.33
CA ASP A 91 -20.10 -7.75 -0.42
C ASP A 91 -21.44 -7.25 -1.00
N VAL A 92 -22.01 -6.20 -0.41
CA VAL A 92 -23.23 -5.52 -0.89
C VAL A 92 -23.02 -4.90 -2.28
N ALA A 93 -21.78 -4.48 -2.61
CA ALA A 93 -21.43 -3.88 -3.90
C ALA A 93 -21.14 -4.91 -5.03
N MET A 94 -21.25 -6.23 -4.75
CA MET A 94 -20.94 -7.29 -5.71
C MET A 94 -21.96 -7.39 -6.87
N GLY A 95 -23.20 -6.93 -6.66
CA GLY A 95 -24.28 -6.96 -7.66
C GLY A 95 -24.30 -5.78 -8.63
N GLU A 96 -23.57 -4.70 -8.36
CA GLU A 96 -23.60 -3.50 -9.18
C GLU A 96 -22.67 -3.63 -10.41
N ARG A 97 -23.27 -3.66 -11.60
CA ARG A 97 -22.55 -3.37 -12.85
C ARG A 97 -22.14 -1.90 -12.83
N CYS A 98 -21.00 -1.57 -12.22
CA CYS A 98 -20.40 -0.26 -12.41
C CYS A 98 -19.92 -0.17 -13.87
N LYS A 99 -20.70 0.57 -14.67
CA LYS A 99 -20.54 0.81 -16.11
C LYS A 99 -19.56 1.95 -16.41
N ASP A 100 -19.10 2.65 -15.38
CA ASP A 100 -18.29 3.86 -15.52
C ASP A 100 -16.81 3.58 -15.32
N ASN A 101 -15.96 4.31 -16.05
CA ASN A 101 -14.53 4.23 -15.83
C ASN A 101 -14.23 4.78 -14.45
N SER A 102 -13.85 3.90 -13.53
CA SER A 102 -13.61 4.26 -12.14
C SER A 102 -12.60 3.33 -11.49
N PHE A 103 -11.98 3.83 -10.43
CA PHE A 103 -11.14 3.06 -9.52
C PHE A 103 -11.37 3.54 -8.09
N TYR A 104 -11.12 2.68 -7.11
CA TYR A 104 -11.15 3.06 -5.70
C TYR A 104 -9.79 3.61 -5.27
N ILE A 105 -9.78 4.41 -4.22
CA ILE A 105 -8.55 4.93 -3.61
C ILE A 105 -8.57 4.76 -2.10
N VAL A 106 -7.57 4.05 -1.58
CA VAL A 106 -7.31 3.90 -0.14
C VAL A 106 -6.47 5.10 0.30
N ARG A 107 -7.05 5.96 1.14
CA ARG A 107 -6.53 7.27 1.55
C ARG A 107 -5.56 7.20 2.73
N ASP A 108 -4.46 6.49 2.55
CA ASP A 108 -3.36 6.42 3.52
C ASP A 108 -2.70 7.79 3.79
N ASP A 109 -2.86 8.75 2.88
CA ASP A 109 -2.47 10.14 3.11
C ASP A 109 -3.24 10.82 4.26
N LEU A 110 -4.41 10.29 4.64
CA LEU A 110 -5.23 10.77 5.75
C LEU A 110 -5.02 9.96 7.04
N LEU A 111 -4.12 8.98 7.03
CA LEU A 111 -3.95 8.03 8.13
C LEU A 111 -3.43 8.68 9.42
N HIS A 112 -2.51 9.63 9.31
CA HIS A 112 -1.87 10.25 10.46
C HIS A 112 -1.71 11.77 10.27
N PRO A 113 -2.04 12.60 11.28
CA PRO A 113 -2.09 14.06 11.13
C PRO A 113 -0.72 14.69 10.84
N LEU A 114 0.36 14.07 11.31
CA LEU A 114 1.73 14.62 11.22
C LEU A 114 2.65 13.83 10.27
N VAL A 115 2.34 12.56 10.04
CA VAL A 115 3.25 11.64 9.36
C VAL A 115 2.57 11.22 8.08
N ASN A 116 3.11 11.68 6.96
CA ASN A 116 2.39 11.65 5.72
C ASN A 116 2.39 10.27 5.05
N GLY A 117 1.20 9.85 4.60
CA GLY A 117 1.04 8.69 3.74
C GLY A 117 1.14 7.36 4.46
N ASN A 118 1.70 6.36 3.79
CA ASN A 118 1.82 5.00 4.32
C ASN A 118 3.01 4.78 5.29
N LYS A 119 3.78 5.82 5.60
CA LYS A 119 4.94 5.73 6.52
C LYS A 119 4.55 5.25 7.93
N PRO A 120 3.44 5.73 8.55
CA PRO A 120 3.00 5.23 9.85
C PRO A 120 2.78 3.73 9.84
N ARG A 121 2.22 3.15 8.75
CA ARG A 121 2.02 1.69 8.65
C ARG A 121 3.32 0.91 8.76
N LYS A 122 4.38 1.39 8.13
CA LYS A 122 5.69 0.70 8.15
C LYS A 122 6.41 0.83 9.49
N LEU A 123 6.06 1.83 10.29
CA LEU A 123 6.56 2.03 11.64
C LEU A 123 5.64 1.42 12.71
N ASP A 124 4.42 1.02 12.33
CA ASP A 124 3.33 0.64 13.23
C ASP A 124 3.71 -0.53 14.16
N ALA A 125 4.28 -1.60 13.60
CA ALA A 125 4.81 -2.71 14.38
C ALA A 125 6.16 -2.39 15.04
N LEU A 126 6.97 -1.53 14.41
CA LEU A 126 8.35 -1.29 14.82
C LEU A 126 8.45 -0.45 16.09
N LEU A 127 7.63 0.61 16.22
CA LEU A 127 7.71 1.51 17.37
C LEU A 127 7.43 0.80 18.71
N PRO A 128 6.38 -0.03 18.85
CA PRO A 128 6.14 -0.79 20.08
C PRO A 128 7.30 -1.72 20.42
N ILE A 129 7.88 -2.39 19.42
CA ILE A 129 9.06 -3.24 19.59
C ILE A 129 10.24 -2.43 20.15
N ILE A 130 10.51 -1.24 19.61
CA ILE A 130 11.61 -0.39 20.07
C ILE A 130 11.38 0.06 21.53
N GLU A 131 10.16 0.44 21.87
CA GLU A 131 9.77 0.80 23.23
C GLU A 131 9.96 -0.38 24.21
N ASP A 132 9.56 -1.59 23.82
CA ASP A 132 9.71 -2.80 24.66
C ASP A 132 11.20 -3.19 24.80
N CYS A 133 11.98 -3.11 23.73
CA CYS A 133 13.44 -3.34 23.74
C CYS A 133 14.22 -2.24 24.46
N SER A 134 13.59 -1.09 24.72
CA SER A 134 14.19 -0.05 25.57
C SER A 134 14.36 -0.51 27.02
N GLY A 135 13.92 -1.72 27.38
CA GLY A 135 14.16 -2.39 28.67
C GLY A 135 15.45 -3.19 28.87
N THR A 136 16.35 -3.41 27.90
CA THR A 136 17.55 -4.28 28.16
C THR A 136 18.87 -3.89 27.48
N ASP A 137 19.93 -4.16 28.25
CA ASP A 137 21.40 -4.16 28.09
C ASP A 137 22.23 -2.88 27.88
N VAL A 138 23.24 -2.79 28.76
CA VAL A 138 23.96 -1.62 29.25
C VAL A 138 25.43 -1.73 28.85
N THR A 139 25.97 -0.77 28.11
CA THR A 139 27.42 -0.53 28.11
C THR A 139 27.72 0.94 28.37
N ASN A 140 28.57 1.16 29.38
CA ASN A 140 28.98 2.45 29.91
C ASN A 140 29.87 3.21 28.92
N LEU A 141 29.31 4.23 28.28
CA LEU A 141 30.09 5.34 27.73
C LEU A 141 29.81 6.58 28.58
N LYS A 142 30.87 7.08 29.21
CA LYS A 142 30.91 8.32 29.98
C LYS A 142 30.39 9.44 29.06
N ASP A 143 29.45 10.25 29.56
CA ASP A 143 28.65 11.28 28.86
C ASP A 143 27.37 10.80 28.16
N GLY A 144 26.40 10.34 28.95
CA GLY A 144 24.98 10.23 28.57
C GLY A 144 24.65 9.15 27.53
N MET A 145 24.22 7.99 28.01
CA MET A 145 23.81 6.85 27.18
C MET A 145 22.64 7.22 26.24
N LYS A 146 22.83 7.07 24.91
CA LYS A 146 21.75 7.14 23.93
C LYS A 146 21.60 5.81 23.21
N LYS A 147 20.41 5.20 23.28
CA LYS A 147 20.05 4.04 22.47
C LYS A 147 19.75 4.50 21.04
N VAL A 148 20.30 3.80 20.05
CA VAL A 148 20.12 4.13 18.63
C VAL A 148 19.52 2.92 17.91
N VAL A 149 18.44 3.15 17.17
CA VAL A 149 17.85 2.16 16.28
C VAL A 149 18.03 2.63 14.85
N ILE A 150 18.54 1.76 13.99
CA ILE A 150 18.73 2.04 12.57
C ILE A 150 17.49 1.54 11.83
N ILE A 151 16.81 2.45 11.14
CA ILE A 151 15.68 2.14 10.27
C ILE A 151 16.17 2.32 8.84
N ASN A 152 16.11 1.26 8.05
CA ASN A 152 16.53 1.30 6.66
C ASN A 152 15.63 2.24 5.84
N GLU A 153 16.14 2.72 4.70
CA GLU A 153 15.34 3.52 3.78
C GLU A 153 14.02 2.82 3.44
N GLY A 154 12.93 3.58 3.44
CA GLY A 154 11.60 3.07 3.20
C GLY A 154 11.09 2.07 4.25
N ALA A 155 11.82 1.88 5.36
CA ALA A 155 11.63 0.82 6.34
C ALA A 155 11.64 -0.58 5.70
N GLY A 156 12.60 -0.83 4.81
CA GLY A 156 12.76 -2.09 4.06
C GLY A 156 13.23 -3.28 4.90
N ASP A 157 12.49 -3.60 5.95
CA ASP A 157 12.71 -4.72 6.86
C ASP A 157 11.42 -5.52 7.07
N ALA A 158 11.54 -6.81 7.40
CA ALA A 158 10.40 -7.73 7.54
C ALA A 158 9.33 -7.25 8.54
N VAL A 159 9.75 -6.57 9.61
CA VAL A 159 8.84 -6.00 10.63
C VAL A 159 7.89 -4.96 10.05
N ALA A 160 8.33 -4.18 9.05
CA ALA A 160 7.49 -3.15 8.43
C ALA A 160 6.34 -3.75 7.61
N LEU A 161 6.50 -4.99 7.12
CA LEU A 161 5.45 -5.68 6.39
C LEU A 161 4.23 -5.93 7.28
N LEU A 162 4.42 -6.10 8.59
CA LEU A 162 3.35 -6.39 9.54
C LEU A 162 2.26 -5.32 9.55
N GLY A 163 2.62 -4.03 9.55
CA GLY A 163 1.63 -2.96 9.53
C GLY A 163 0.93 -2.81 8.18
N VAL A 164 1.57 -3.26 7.09
CA VAL A 164 0.92 -3.36 5.77
C VAL A 164 -0.04 -4.56 5.72
N ILE A 165 0.36 -5.71 6.25
CA ILE A 165 -0.51 -6.90 6.39
C ILE A 165 -1.73 -6.55 7.26
N ARG A 166 -1.54 -5.73 8.31
CA ARG A 166 -2.64 -5.21 9.14
C ARG A 166 -3.63 -4.39 8.34
N LEU A 167 -3.17 -3.56 7.38
CA LEU A 167 -4.04 -2.87 6.43
C LEU A 167 -4.79 -3.86 5.54
N VAL A 168 -4.12 -4.85 4.95
CA VAL A 168 -4.78 -5.84 4.08
C VAL A 168 -5.89 -6.58 4.83
N HIS A 169 -5.61 -6.97 6.08
CA HIS A 169 -6.62 -7.60 6.95
C HIS A 169 -7.81 -6.68 7.24
N TYR A 170 -7.58 -5.37 7.44
CA TYR A 170 -8.66 -4.40 7.58
C TYR A 170 -9.48 -4.23 6.29
N LEU A 171 -8.81 -4.10 5.14
CA LEU A 171 -9.50 -3.92 3.86
C LEU A 171 -10.31 -5.15 3.47
N SER A 172 -9.89 -6.35 3.87
CA SER A 172 -10.57 -7.60 3.53
C SER A 172 -11.84 -7.86 4.35
N GLN A 173 -12.14 -7.00 5.33
CA GLN A 173 -13.40 -7.08 6.08
C GLN A 173 -14.60 -6.89 5.14
N SER A 174 -15.68 -7.62 5.39
CA SER A 174 -16.87 -7.68 4.53
C SER A 174 -17.57 -6.34 4.32
N HIS A 175 -17.39 -5.39 5.24
CA HIS A 175 -17.94 -4.03 5.15
C HIS A 175 -17.01 -3.03 4.43
N VAL A 176 -15.79 -3.43 4.06
CA VAL A 176 -14.81 -2.58 3.37
C VAL A 176 -14.63 -3.05 1.91
N LEU A 177 -13.84 -4.08 1.64
CA LEU A 177 -13.74 -4.66 0.29
C LEU A 177 -14.23 -6.12 0.22
N GLY A 178 -14.34 -6.78 1.37
CA GLY A 178 -14.64 -8.21 1.43
C GLY A 178 -13.51 -9.10 0.89
N LYS A 179 -13.76 -10.40 0.87
CA LYS A 179 -12.75 -11.41 0.47
C LYS A 179 -13.03 -12.07 -0.88
N GLU A 180 -14.25 -11.92 -1.40
CA GLU A 180 -14.74 -12.62 -2.58
C GLU A 180 -14.37 -11.89 -3.89
N ARG A 181 -14.45 -10.56 -3.88
CA ARG A 181 -14.26 -9.75 -5.09
C ARG A 181 -12.79 -9.71 -5.50
N PRO A 182 -12.48 -9.92 -6.78
CA PRO A 182 -11.12 -9.75 -7.25
C PRO A 182 -10.80 -8.27 -7.48
N TYR A 183 -9.67 -7.84 -6.96
CA TYR A 183 -9.17 -6.48 -7.06
C TYR A 183 -7.75 -6.47 -7.63
N ASN A 184 -7.39 -5.41 -8.35
CA ASN A 184 -6.01 -5.10 -8.66
C ASN A 184 -5.58 -3.85 -7.88
N PHE A 185 -4.65 -4.02 -6.94
CA PHE A 185 -4.09 -2.94 -6.16
C PHE A 185 -2.94 -2.28 -6.90
N VAL A 186 -3.08 -0.98 -7.15
CA VAL A 186 -2.07 -0.14 -7.78
C VAL A 186 -1.31 0.62 -6.71
N ILE A 187 0.00 0.38 -6.62
CA ILE A 187 0.87 0.93 -5.57
C ILE A 187 2.15 1.48 -6.19
N ASP A 188 2.50 2.73 -5.90
CA ASP A 188 3.80 3.27 -6.30
C ASP A 188 4.93 2.75 -5.38
N ALA A 189 6.11 2.51 -5.96
CA ALA A 189 7.22 1.89 -5.26
C ALA A 189 8.51 2.68 -5.35
N GLY A 190 8.91 3.28 -4.22
CA GLY A 190 10.31 3.67 -3.97
C GLY A 190 11.16 2.44 -3.68
N THR A 191 11.03 1.87 -2.48
CA THR A 191 11.76 0.67 -2.04
C THR A 191 11.01 -0.65 -2.25
N GLY A 192 9.74 -0.60 -2.68
CA GLY A 192 8.90 -1.79 -2.87
C GLY A 192 8.25 -2.35 -1.61
N THR A 193 8.72 -1.98 -0.41
CA THR A 193 8.28 -2.55 0.89
C THR A 193 6.76 -2.60 1.05
N THR A 194 6.05 -1.52 0.69
CA THR A 194 4.59 -1.48 0.79
C THR A 194 3.92 -2.45 -0.16
N ALA A 195 4.33 -2.50 -1.43
CA ALA A 195 3.74 -3.41 -2.42
C ALA A 195 3.96 -4.87 -2.03
N ILE A 196 5.17 -5.21 -1.58
CA ILE A 196 5.55 -6.56 -1.15
C ILE A 196 4.74 -6.98 0.08
N GLY A 197 4.66 -6.12 1.12
CA GLY A 197 3.88 -6.43 2.32
C GLY A 197 2.39 -6.56 2.04
N PHE A 198 1.88 -5.79 1.08
CA PHE A 198 0.48 -5.85 0.66
C PHE A 198 0.19 -7.17 -0.08
N ALA A 199 1.02 -7.54 -1.05
CA ALA A 199 0.87 -8.77 -1.82
C ALA A 199 1.02 -10.01 -0.92
N LEU A 200 2.00 -9.99 -0.02
CA LEU A 200 2.21 -11.02 0.99
C LEU A 200 0.98 -11.20 1.89
N GLY A 201 0.43 -10.11 2.42
CA GLY A 201 -0.79 -10.15 3.24
C GLY A 201 -2.00 -10.69 2.47
N ALA A 202 -2.14 -10.33 1.19
CA ALA A 202 -3.23 -10.78 0.35
C ALA A 202 -3.16 -12.29 0.08
N GLN A 203 -1.96 -12.80 -0.21
CA GLN A 203 -1.72 -14.23 -0.39
C GLN A 203 -1.94 -15.02 0.90
N MET A 204 -1.43 -14.54 2.04
CA MET A 204 -1.63 -15.18 3.35
C MET A 204 -3.12 -15.28 3.73
N LEU A 205 -3.94 -14.32 3.32
CA LEU A 205 -5.39 -14.32 3.53
C LEU A 205 -6.16 -15.05 2.42
N GLY A 206 -5.48 -15.57 1.39
CA GLY A 206 -6.09 -16.23 0.24
C GLY A 206 -7.07 -15.36 -0.53
N LEU A 207 -6.80 -14.04 -0.58
CA LEU A 207 -7.63 -13.07 -1.28
C LEU A 207 -7.36 -13.15 -2.79
N PRO A 208 -8.39 -13.01 -3.65
CA PRO A 208 -8.22 -12.97 -5.10
C PRO A 208 -7.69 -11.60 -5.57
N TRP A 209 -6.74 -11.04 -4.83
CA TRP A 209 -6.23 -9.70 -5.04
C TRP A 209 -4.87 -9.76 -5.72
N LYS A 210 -4.72 -8.99 -6.79
CA LYS A 210 -3.46 -8.77 -7.49
C LYS A 210 -2.82 -7.48 -6.98
N VAL A 211 -1.49 -7.39 -7.02
CA VAL A 211 -0.76 -6.13 -6.84
C VAL A 211 0.04 -5.81 -8.09
N THR A 212 -0.28 -4.70 -8.75
CA THR A 212 0.53 -4.12 -9.82
C THR A 212 1.23 -2.87 -9.29
N SER A 213 2.56 -2.90 -9.21
CA SER A 213 3.34 -1.81 -8.60
C SER A 213 4.19 -1.06 -9.60
N VAL A 214 4.06 0.27 -9.62
CA VAL A 214 4.84 1.14 -10.50
C VAL A 214 6.18 1.49 -9.87
N MET A 215 7.25 1.03 -10.52
CA MET A 215 8.64 1.24 -10.11
C MET A 215 9.07 2.69 -10.33
N LEU A 216 9.68 3.30 -9.31
CA LEU A 216 10.06 4.71 -9.35
C LEU A 216 11.57 4.95 -9.39
N ALA A 217 12.35 4.06 -8.76
CA ALA A 217 13.75 4.34 -8.44
C ALA A 217 14.75 3.46 -9.17
N ASP A 218 14.45 2.17 -9.31
CA ASP A 218 15.43 1.16 -9.75
C ASP A 218 14.87 0.25 -10.87
N THR A 219 15.65 -0.75 -11.25
CA THR A 219 15.35 -1.76 -12.27
C THR A 219 14.42 -2.85 -11.75
N VAL A 220 13.72 -3.54 -12.67
CA VAL A 220 12.86 -4.67 -12.32
C VAL A 220 13.60 -5.77 -11.56
N ASP A 221 14.85 -6.06 -11.93
CA ASP A 221 15.67 -7.08 -11.27
C ASP A 221 15.97 -6.70 -9.82
N TRP A 222 16.20 -5.40 -9.55
CA TRP A 222 16.39 -4.91 -8.20
C TRP A 222 15.12 -5.07 -7.35
N TYR A 223 13.94 -4.73 -7.88
CA TYR A 223 12.68 -4.90 -7.15
C TYR A 223 12.35 -6.38 -6.89
N LYS A 224 12.58 -7.26 -7.87
CA LYS A 224 12.45 -8.72 -7.69
C LYS A 224 13.40 -9.24 -6.61
N ALA A 225 14.65 -8.78 -6.59
CA ALA A 225 15.61 -9.13 -5.55
C ALA A 225 15.20 -8.61 -4.15
N GLN A 226 14.66 -7.39 -4.07
CA GLN A 226 14.12 -6.84 -2.81
C GLN A 226 12.91 -7.65 -2.32
N GLU A 227 12.01 -8.03 -3.21
CA GLU A 227 10.86 -8.89 -2.93
C GLU A 227 11.30 -10.23 -2.33
N GLN A 228 12.19 -10.94 -3.01
CA GLN A 228 12.74 -12.21 -2.51
C GLN A 228 13.42 -12.04 -1.14
N LYS A 229 14.22 -10.98 -0.97
CA LYS A 229 14.88 -10.70 0.31
C LYS A 229 13.87 -10.47 1.43
N LEU A 230 12.87 -9.62 1.22
CA LEU A 230 11.90 -9.28 2.26
C LEU A 230 10.99 -10.46 2.61
N ILE A 231 10.57 -11.26 1.63
CA ILE A 231 9.79 -12.47 1.85
C ILE A 231 10.64 -13.50 2.61
N SER A 232 11.91 -13.70 2.24
CA SER A 232 12.83 -14.61 2.93
C SER A 232 13.07 -14.19 4.38
N ASP A 233 13.34 -12.89 4.61
CA ASP A 233 13.49 -12.34 5.96
C ASP A 233 12.19 -12.54 6.77
N PHE A 234 11.01 -12.31 6.17
CA PHE A 234 9.72 -12.53 6.83
C PHE A 234 9.49 -13.99 7.19
N LYS A 235 9.71 -14.92 6.24
CA LYS A 235 9.62 -16.37 6.47
C LYS A 235 10.49 -16.79 7.65
N LYS A 236 11.74 -16.30 7.69
CA LYS A 236 12.69 -16.59 8.76
C LYS A 236 12.23 -16.10 10.13
N TYR A 237 11.67 -14.90 10.23
CA TYR A 237 11.33 -14.31 11.54
C TYR A 237 9.95 -14.68 12.06
N TYR A 238 9.00 -15.01 11.18
CA TYR A 238 7.58 -15.14 11.56
C TYR A 238 6.94 -16.46 11.14
N ALA A 239 7.56 -17.25 10.24
CA ALA A 239 6.84 -18.23 9.44
C ALA A 239 7.59 -19.57 9.20
N SER A 240 8.63 -19.87 9.99
CA SER A 240 9.62 -20.93 9.70
C SER A 240 9.10 -22.37 9.58
N ASP A 241 7.94 -22.70 10.16
CA ASP A 241 7.42 -24.08 10.19
C ASP A 241 6.05 -24.26 9.49
N ILE A 242 5.44 -23.19 8.95
CA ILE A 242 4.04 -23.20 8.45
C ILE A 242 3.92 -22.77 6.98
N MET A 243 4.85 -21.99 6.45
CA MET A 243 4.58 -21.18 5.25
C MET A 243 5.32 -21.56 3.95
N ASP A 244 6.17 -22.59 3.95
CA ASP A 244 6.87 -23.01 2.72
C ASP A 244 5.92 -23.49 1.62
N SER A 245 4.72 -23.98 1.98
CA SER A 245 3.70 -24.40 1.01
C SER A 245 2.67 -23.32 0.64
N LEU A 246 2.67 -22.18 1.35
CA LEU A 246 1.61 -21.16 1.26
C LEU A 246 2.06 -19.89 0.53
N LEU A 247 3.36 -19.65 0.44
CA LEU A 247 3.92 -18.43 -0.12
C LEU A 247 4.63 -18.72 -1.43
N GLU A 248 3.98 -18.35 -2.54
CA GLU A 248 4.60 -18.32 -3.86
C GLU A 248 5.65 -17.21 -3.93
N ASP A 249 6.58 -17.35 -4.87
CA ASP A 249 7.51 -16.28 -5.23
C ASP A 249 6.89 -15.43 -6.36
N GLU A 250 7.37 -14.19 -6.54
CA GLU A 250 6.85 -13.24 -7.55
C GLU A 250 5.38 -12.78 -7.32
N LEU A 251 5.12 -12.22 -6.14
CA LEU A 251 3.79 -11.76 -5.71
C LEU A 251 3.37 -10.42 -6.33
N VAL A 252 4.34 -9.60 -6.75
CA VAL A 252 4.10 -8.26 -7.27
C VAL A 252 4.36 -8.20 -8.78
N GLU A 253 3.39 -7.71 -9.54
CA GLU A 253 3.61 -7.34 -10.94
C GLU A 253 4.29 -5.97 -11.00
N TRP A 254 5.60 -5.97 -11.13
CA TRP A 254 6.41 -4.76 -11.26
C TRP A 254 6.32 -4.16 -12.67
N VAL A 255 5.90 -2.90 -12.77
CA VAL A 255 5.77 -2.18 -14.04
C VAL A 255 6.56 -0.88 -14.05
N TYR A 256 7.10 -0.52 -15.21
CA TYR A 256 7.78 0.76 -15.38
C TYR A 256 6.76 1.92 -15.41
N ARG A 257 7.21 3.11 -14.99
CA ARG A 257 6.48 4.35 -15.29
C ARG A 257 6.26 4.49 -16.80
N THR A 258 5.08 4.96 -17.20
CA THR A 258 4.76 5.28 -18.60
C THR A 258 5.79 6.21 -19.23
N SER A 259 6.29 7.18 -18.46
CA SER A 259 7.35 8.10 -18.86
C SER A 259 8.62 7.84 -18.04
N PRO A 260 9.58 7.03 -18.55
CA PRO A 260 10.82 6.70 -17.86
C PRO A 260 11.66 7.93 -17.53
N ARG A 261 12.27 7.94 -16.35
CA ARG A 261 13.16 9.03 -15.88
C ARG A 261 14.00 8.61 -14.70
N LYS A 262 15.00 9.43 -14.36
CA LYS A 262 15.73 9.32 -13.09
C LYS A 262 14.80 9.69 -11.93
N PHE A 263 14.95 8.98 -10.82
CA PHE A 263 14.22 9.25 -9.58
C PHE A 263 14.34 10.71 -9.15
N GLY A 264 13.24 11.30 -8.68
CA GLY A 264 13.18 12.71 -8.27
C GLY A 264 13.07 13.74 -9.40
N LYS A 265 13.25 13.36 -10.67
CA LYS A 265 13.01 14.26 -11.81
C LYS A 265 11.50 14.46 -11.99
N VAL A 266 11.09 15.72 -12.20
CA VAL A 266 9.73 16.10 -12.61
C VAL A 266 9.76 16.44 -14.09
N LEU A 267 8.84 15.87 -14.86
CA LEU A 267 8.69 16.12 -16.29
C LEU A 267 7.66 17.21 -16.56
N ASP A 268 7.72 17.78 -17.76
CA ASP A 268 6.79 18.81 -18.19
C ASP A 268 5.35 18.28 -18.18
N GLY A 269 4.42 19.11 -17.70
CA GLY A 269 3.01 18.77 -17.59
C GLY A 269 2.62 17.98 -16.32
N GLU A 270 3.55 17.35 -15.61
CA GLU A 270 3.20 16.55 -14.42
C GLU A 270 2.63 17.40 -13.27
N LEU A 271 3.18 18.61 -13.06
CA LEU A 271 2.63 19.54 -12.08
C LEU A 271 1.22 20.01 -12.47
N LYS A 272 0.96 20.25 -13.76
CA LYS A 272 -0.38 20.57 -14.25
C LYS A 272 -1.34 19.40 -14.02
N ALA A 273 -0.88 18.17 -14.22
CA ALA A 273 -1.66 16.97 -13.97
C ALA A 273 -2.01 16.82 -12.48
N CYS A 274 -1.04 17.06 -11.58
CA CYS A 274 -1.28 17.09 -10.13
C CYS A 274 -2.33 18.15 -9.76
N GLN A 275 -2.22 19.36 -10.30
CA GLN A 275 -3.19 20.43 -10.10
C GLN A 275 -4.58 20.07 -10.62
N GLN A 276 -4.66 19.43 -11.79
CA GLN A 276 -5.92 18.98 -12.36
C GLN A 276 -6.61 17.97 -11.44
N VAL A 277 -5.89 16.95 -10.97
CA VAL A 277 -6.42 15.96 -10.01
C VAL A 277 -6.88 16.64 -8.73
N ALA A 278 -6.06 17.51 -8.15
CA ALA A 278 -6.37 18.24 -6.93
C ALA A 278 -7.62 19.12 -7.08
N ASN A 279 -7.72 19.89 -8.16
CA ASN A 279 -8.85 20.80 -8.40
C ASN A 279 -10.16 20.06 -8.65
N GLN A 280 -10.12 18.89 -9.29
CA GLN A 280 -11.32 18.13 -9.67
C GLN A 280 -11.82 17.20 -8.57
N THR A 281 -10.91 16.69 -7.71
CA THR A 281 -11.24 15.64 -6.73
C THR A 281 -10.97 16.03 -5.29
N GLY A 282 -10.22 17.11 -5.05
CA GLY A 282 -9.70 17.46 -3.73
C GLY A 282 -8.64 16.47 -3.21
N VAL A 283 -8.19 15.52 -4.02
CA VAL A 283 -7.10 14.58 -3.68
C VAL A 283 -5.78 15.16 -4.14
N LEU A 284 -4.84 15.31 -3.20
CA LEU A 284 -3.52 15.85 -3.48
C LEU A 284 -2.56 14.72 -3.86
N VAL A 285 -2.13 14.70 -5.12
CA VAL A 285 -1.06 13.81 -5.60
C VAL A 285 0.23 14.60 -5.82
N ASP A 286 1.37 13.92 -5.77
CA ASP A 286 2.69 14.44 -6.05
C ASP A 286 3.28 13.81 -7.32
N PRO A 287 4.13 14.54 -8.08
CA PRO A 287 4.67 14.02 -9.33
C PRO A 287 5.69 12.89 -9.14
N ILE A 288 6.29 12.73 -7.96
CA ILE A 288 7.38 11.77 -7.71
C ILE A 288 6.84 10.38 -7.41
N TYR A 289 5.74 10.27 -6.68
CA TYR A 289 5.17 9.00 -6.22
C TYR A 289 3.75 8.80 -6.74
N THR A 290 2.79 9.51 -6.14
CA THR A 290 1.36 9.18 -6.26
C THR A 290 0.76 9.47 -7.63
N LEU A 291 1.32 10.41 -8.41
CA LEU A 291 0.89 10.65 -9.79
C LEU A 291 1.09 9.41 -10.69
N ALA A 292 2.17 8.63 -10.48
CA ALA A 292 2.39 7.41 -11.27
C ALA A 292 1.37 6.33 -10.96
N ALA A 293 1.03 6.13 -9.68
CA ALA A 293 -0.02 5.20 -9.29
C ALA A 293 -1.38 5.66 -9.82
N TRP A 294 -1.66 6.98 -9.81
CA TRP A 294 -2.89 7.53 -10.38
C TRP A 294 -3.00 7.29 -11.89
N GLU A 295 -1.94 7.57 -12.64
CA GLU A 295 -1.87 7.31 -14.08
C GLU A 295 -2.11 5.83 -14.40
N LEU A 296 -1.42 4.94 -13.68
CA LEU A 296 -1.55 3.51 -13.85
C LEU A 296 -2.97 3.02 -13.50
N ALA A 297 -3.57 3.54 -12.44
CA ALA A 297 -4.94 3.20 -12.06
C ALA A 297 -5.96 3.59 -13.15
N VAL A 298 -5.81 4.79 -13.73
CA VAL A 298 -6.62 5.24 -14.87
C VAL A 298 -6.44 4.32 -16.08
N HIS A 299 -5.20 3.96 -16.40
CA HIS A 299 -4.88 3.08 -17.54
C HIS A 299 -5.48 1.68 -17.37
N LEU A 300 -5.38 1.10 -16.18
CA LEU A 300 -5.81 -0.27 -15.91
C LEU A 300 -7.32 -0.41 -15.75
N SER A 301 -8.04 0.63 -15.30
CA SER A 301 -9.46 0.55 -14.91
C SER A 301 -10.36 -0.14 -15.94
N GLN A 302 -10.22 0.18 -17.23
CA GLN A 302 -11.05 -0.42 -18.28
C GLN A 302 -10.66 -1.87 -18.60
N ARG A 303 -9.36 -2.18 -18.61
CA ARG A 303 -8.86 -3.52 -18.89
C ARG A 303 -9.25 -4.48 -17.77
N GLU A 304 -8.98 -4.07 -16.54
CA GLU A 304 -9.27 -4.82 -15.32
C GLU A 304 -10.77 -5.12 -15.19
N LEU A 305 -11.62 -4.13 -15.50
CA LEU A 305 -13.06 -4.33 -15.52
C LEU A 305 -13.52 -5.42 -16.49
N LYS A 306 -12.92 -5.51 -17.68
CA LYS A 306 -13.23 -6.57 -18.66
C LYS A 306 -12.82 -7.95 -18.17
N GLU A 307 -11.81 -8.02 -17.32
CA GLU A 307 -11.33 -9.23 -16.66
C GLU A 307 -12.07 -9.51 -15.33
N GLY A 308 -13.15 -8.78 -15.04
CA GLY A 308 -13.97 -8.95 -13.83
C GLY A 308 -13.38 -8.35 -12.56
N ARG A 309 -12.26 -7.61 -12.66
CA ARG A 309 -11.53 -7.04 -11.53
C ARG A 309 -11.79 -5.53 -11.38
N ARG A 310 -11.71 -5.03 -10.15
CA ARG A 310 -11.75 -3.58 -9.87
C ARG A 310 -10.37 -3.07 -9.47
N VAL A 311 -10.04 -1.86 -9.90
CA VAL A 311 -8.78 -1.21 -9.54
C VAL A 311 -8.91 -0.50 -8.20
N VAL A 312 -7.92 -0.65 -7.32
CA VAL A 312 -7.79 0.06 -6.06
C VAL A 312 -6.40 0.68 -5.99
N MET A 313 -6.30 2.01 -6.04
CA MET A 313 -5.05 2.70 -5.81
C MET A 313 -4.80 2.86 -4.30
N LEU A 314 -3.58 2.57 -3.83
CA LEU A 314 -3.15 2.99 -2.50
C LEU A 314 -2.55 4.40 -2.59
N HIS A 315 -3.15 5.39 -1.94
CA HIS A 315 -2.61 6.74 -1.88
C HIS A 315 -1.49 6.82 -0.84
N THR A 316 -0.28 6.48 -1.24
CA THR A 316 0.89 6.34 -0.35
C THR A 316 1.40 7.65 0.25
N GLY A 317 0.83 8.79 -0.11
CA GLY A 317 1.12 10.12 0.44
C GLY A 317 1.93 10.98 -0.53
N GLY A 318 3.06 11.53 -0.06
CA GLY A 318 3.97 12.35 -0.87
C GLY A 318 3.68 13.85 -0.85
N THR A 319 2.56 14.27 -0.24
CA THR A 319 2.11 15.67 -0.29
C THR A 319 3.05 16.62 0.47
N LEU A 320 3.79 16.16 1.48
CA LEU A 320 4.84 16.99 2.11
C LEU A 320 5.98 17.33 1.14
N GLY A 321 6.25 16.48 0.13
CA GLY A 321 7.21 16.77 -0.92
C GLY A 321 6.82 17.97 -1.79
N MET A 322 5.53 18.32 -1.81
CA MET A 322 5.03 19.46 -2.59
C MET A 322 5.57 20.80 -2.09
N PHE A 323 5.92 20.95 -0.81
CA PHE A 323 6.52 22.18 -0.31
C PHE A 323 7.89 22.46 -0.92
N GLY A 324 8.72 21.42 -1.08
CA GLY A 324 10.01 21.56 -1.77
C GLY A 324 9.83 21.83 -3.27
N LEU A 325 8.84 21.17 -3.90
CA LEU A 325 8.51 21.43 -5.30
C LEU A 325 7.97 22.84 -5.51
N ALA A 326 7.20 23.40 -4.58
CA ALA A 326 6.68 24.76 -4.64
C ALA A 326 7.81 25.80 -4.64
N GLN A 327 8.90 25.56 -3.90
CA GLN A 327 10.08 26.42 -3.92
C GLN A 327 10.81 26.35 -5.27
N ARG A 328 10.88 25.16 -5.88
CA ARG A 328 11.58 24.92 -7.16
C ARG A 328 10.78 25.38 -8.38
N PHE A 329 9.45 25.24 -8.36
CA PHE A 329 8.56 25.45 -9.49
C PHE A 329 7.54 26.57 -9.22
N LYS A 330 8.02 27.72 -8.73
CA LYS A 330 7.18 28.83 -8.23
C LYS A 330 6.01 29.21 -9.14
N SER A 331 6.22 29.26 -10.46
CA SER A 331 5.19 29.66 -11.44
C SER A 331 3.92 28.79 -11.39
N TYR A 332 4.05 27.52 -11.01
CA TYR A 332 2.92 26.61 -10.86
C TYR A 332 2.15 26.84 -9.55
N PHE A 333 2.78 27.44 -8.53
CA PHE A 333 2.18 27.62 -7.19
C PHE A 333 1.83 29.08 -6.87
N SER A 334 2.32 30.03 -7.68
CA SER A 334 2.10 31.47 -7.48
C SER A 334 0.77 31.99 -8.04
N THR A 335 0.11 31.21 -8.90
CA THR A 335 -1.18 31.58 -9.48
C THR A 335 -2.30 30.91 -8.70
N LEU A 336 -2.78 31.56 -7.63
CA LEU A 336 -4.19 31.44 -7.31
C LEU A 336 -4.91 32.00 -8.54
N LYS A 337 -5.62 31.15 -9.29
CA LYS A 337 -6.55 31.69 -10.28
C LYS A 337 -7.52 32.55 -9.47
N ASP A 338 -7.55 33.85 -9.72
CA ASP A 338 -8.61 34.73 -9.25
C ASP A 338 -9.92 34.20 -9.86
N HIS A 339 -10.52 33.22 -9.20
CA HIS A 339 -11.91 32.89 -9.44
C HIS A 339 -12.69 34.07 -8.89
N GLN A 340 -13.06 34.99 -9.79
CA GLN A 340 -14.20 35.85 -9.51
C GLN A 340 -15.34 34.93 -9.07
N PRO A 341 -15.94 35.18 -7.88
CA PRO A 341 -17.09 34.41 -7.46
C PRO A 341 -18.14 34.53 -8.57
N SER A 342 -18.52 33.40 -9.16
CA SER A 342 -19.70 33.35 -10.00
C SER A 342 -20.86 33.80 -9.12
N ASN A 343 -21.39 34.98 -9.42
CA ASN A 343 -22.63 35.48 -8.83
C ASN A 343 -23.72 34.44 -9.10
N PHE A 344 -23.99 33.60 -8.11
CA PHE A 344 -25.24 32.86 -8.03
C PHE A 344 -26.30 33.88 -7.57
N LEU A 345 -27.04 34.41 -8.55
CA LEU A 345 -28.39 34.91 -8.37
C LEU A 345 -29.37 33.83 -8.85
#